data_AF-A0AAV8X5P8-F1
#
_entry.id   AF-A0AAV8X5P8-F1
#
_cell.length_a   1.000
_cell.length_b   1.000
_cell.length_c   1.000
_cell.angle_alpha   90.00
_cell.angle_beta   90.00
_cell.angle_gamma   90.00
#
_symmetry.space_group_name_H-M   'P 1'
#
loop_
_entity.id
_entity.type
_entity.pdbx_description
1 polymer ?
#
loop_
_entity_poly.entity_id
_entity_poly.type
_entity_poly.pdbx_seq_one_letter_code
_entity_poly.pdbx_strand_id
1 'polypeptide(L)'
;MLLEEGFEVVSVDASDKMLKYALKSRWNRRKESAFDNWIIEEANWLTLYDDIEDLVGNGFDAVICLGNSFAHLLDNYGDQREQKKALRNFEKCVKPGGLLLIDHRNYDDIIDSGNTASKCIYYNTPLIAFYMHFQSQHTTDIKTSVLFIGREPALVTLDYLIDTSSRDEKTDIINVEDTISEFRLSYYPHRLKIFNRMLRDAFGENSEYKIYVDVQWLSFDPNNDQIWDILWMTYADIHRITLRDIEVLTMTKTGYPMDNPG
;
A
#
# COMPACT_ATOMS: atom_id res chain seq x y z
N MET A 1 7.64 10.87 9.16
CA MET A 1 7.71 10.49 7.72
C MET A 1 9.16 10.15 7.39
N LEU A 2 9.48 9.17 6.52
CA LEU A 2 10.87 8.70 6.32
C LEU A 2 11.91 9.82 6.11
N LEU A 3 11.55 10.84 5.33
CA LEU A 3 12.37 12.04 5.11
C LEU A 3 12.75 12.78 6.40
N GLU A 4 11.84 12.82 7.37
CA GLU A 4 12.04 13.50 8.66
C GLU A 4 12.96 12.70 9.59
N GLU A 5 13.05 11.38 9.38
CA GLU A 5 13.96 10.49 10.09
C GLU A 5 15.35 10.44 9.42
N GLY A 6 15.58 11.24 8.37
CA GLY A 6 16.87 11.40 7.71
C GLY A 6 17.19 10.38 6.62
N PHE A 7 16.20 9.62 6.14
CA PHE A 7 16.38 8.73 4.99
C PHE A 7 16.41 9.52 3.68
N GLU A 8 17.22 9.04 2.73
CA GLU A 8 17.17 9.49 1.34
C GLU A 8 16.08 8.69 0.63
N VAL A 9 15.10 9.38 0.04
CA VAL A 9 13.88 8.74 -0.44
C VAL A 9 13.64 9.08 -1.91
N VAL A 10 13.31 8.05 -2.68
CA VAL A 10 12.69 8.15 -4.00
C VAL A 10 11.26 7.64 -3.86
N SER A 11 10.28 8.43 -4.27
CA SER A 11 8.87 8.04 -4.24
C SER A 11 8.30 7.95 -5.65
N VAL A 12 7.64 6.83 -5.95
CA VAL A 12 6.99 6.62 -7.25
C VAL A 12 5.55 6.17 -7.10
N ASP A 13 4.72 6.58 -8.05
CA ASP A 13 3.34 6.14 -8.21
C ASP A 13 2.97 6.23 -9.70
N ALA A 14 2.03 5.41 -10.16
CA ALA A 14 1.48 5.53 -11.52
C ALA A 14 0.34 6.58 -11.60
N SER A 15 -0.06 7.13 -10.45
CA SER A 15 -1.17 8.05 -10.28
C SER A 15 -0.69 9.50 -10.20
N ASP A 16 -0.78 10.24 -11.30
CA ASP A 16 -0.52 11.70 -11.34
C ASP A 16 -1.31 12.45 -10.27
N LYS A 17 -2.55 12.01 -10.02
CA LYS A 17 -3.43 12.60 -9.00
C LYS A 17 -2.83 12.47 -7.60
N MET A 18 -2.19 11.35 -7.28
CA MET A 18 -1.52 11.16 -5.99
C MET A 18 -0.18 11.87 -5.93
N LEU A 19 0.62 11.78 -7.00
CA LEU A 19 1.90 12.48 -7.11
C LEU A 19 1.74 13.98 -6.92
N LYS A 20 0.64 14.57 -7.40
CA LYS A 20 0.31 15.98 -7.15
C LYS A 20 0.33 16.37 -5.66
N TYR A 21 -0.17 15.53 -4.77
CA TYR A 21 -0.17 15.81 -3.33
C TYR A 21 1.23 15.67 -2.72
N ALA A 22 2.00 14.68 -3.15
CA ALA A 22 3.40 14.49 -2.75
C ALA A 22 4.25 15.69 -3.20
N LEU A 23 4.16 16.09 -4.47
CA LEU A 23 4.82 17.26 -5.04
C LEU A 23 4.44 18.56 -4.33
N LYS A 24 3.16 18.74 -3.99
CA LYS A 24 2.70 19.90 -3.19
C LYS A 24 3.35 19.91 -1.80
N SER A 25 3.45 18.74 -1.17
CA SER A 25 4.07 18.60 0.16
C SER A 25 5.57 18.90 0.12
N ARG A 26 6.27 18.36 -0.89
CA ARG A 26 7.67 18.68 -1.20
C ARG A 26 7.87 20.18 -1.38
N TRP A 27 7.06 20.81 -2.24
CA TRP A 27 7.16 22.25 -2.51
C TRP A 27 6.97 23.12 -1.27
N ASN A 28 6.00 22.78 -0.42
CA ASN A 28 5.73 23.54 0.80
C ASN A 28 6.90 23.49 1.79
N ARG A 29 7.63 22.36 1.82
CA ARG A 29 8.73 22.11 2.75
C ARG A 29 10.12 22.18 2.12
N ARG A 30 10.24 22.66 0.87
CA ARG A 30 11.49 22.77 0.09
C ARG A 30 12.65 23.53 0.74
N LYS A 31 12.41 24.26 1.84
CA LYS A 31 13.49 24.91 2.61
C LYS A 31 14.21 23.94 3.55
N GLU A 32 13.63 22.76 3.78
CA GLU A 32 14.23 21.67 4.53
C GLU A 32 15.00 20.77 3.56
N SER A 33 16.30 20.56 3.81
CA SER A 33 17.18 19.83 2.88
C SER A 33 16.65 18.43 2.53
N ALA A 34 16.05 17.73 3.48
CA ALA A 34 15.47 16.40 3.24
C ALA A 34 14.35 16.43 2.18
N PHE A 35 13.52 17.48 2.19
CA PHE A 35 12.43 17.63 1.21
C PHE A 35 12.92 18.20 -0.12
N ASP A 36 13.95 19.04 -0.10
CA ASP A 36 14.54 19.54 -1.34
C ASP A 36 15.17 18.40 -2.15
N ASN A 37 15.86 17.48 -1.45
CA ASN A 37 16.50 16.29 -2.03
C ASN A 37 15.53 15.13 -2.31
N TRP A 38 14.27 15.19 -1.85
CA TRP A 38 13.29 14.13 -2.07
C TRP A 38 12.95 13.99 -3.56
N ILE A 39 13.21 12.84 -4.16
CA ILE A 39 12.88 12.57 -5.57
C ILE A 39 11.47 11.99 -5.67
N ILE A 40 10.67 12.52 -6.60
CA ILE A 40 9.30 12.07 -6.85
C ILE A 40 9.15 11.91 -8.36
N GLU A 41 8.87 10.69 -8.82
CA GLU A 41 8.72 10.38 -10.25
C GLU A 41 7.45 9.56 -10.51
N GLU A 42 6.97 9.59 -11.75
CA GLU A 42 5.92 8.70 -12.22
C GLU A 42 6.54 7.37 -12.65
N ALA A 43 6.04 6.24 -12.14
CA ALA A 43 6.48 4.92 -12.57
C ALA A 43 5.38 3.86 -12.42
N ASN A 44 5.38 2.87 -13.29
CA ASN A 44 4.43 1.76 -13.26
C ASN A 44 5.13 0.46 -12.87
N TRP A 45 4.60 -0.28 -11.91
CA TRP A 45 5.21 -1.53 -11.43
C TRP A 45 5.50 -2.57 -12.53
N LEU A 46 4.77 -2.56 -13.64
CA LEU A 46 5.02 -3.46 -14.77
C LEU A 46 6.25 -3.08 -15.61
N THR A 47 6.73 -1.85 -15.49
CA THR A 47 7.89 -1.26 -16.19
C THR A 47 8.87 -0.58 -15.22
N LEU A 48 8.66 -0.71 -13.91
CA LEU A 48 9.33 0.09 -12.87
C LEU A 48 10.83 0.18 -13.03
N TYR A 49 11.51 -0.95 -13.23
CA TYR A 49 12.97 -0.95 -13.38
C TYR A 49 13.43 -0.07 -14.55
N ASP A 50 12.70 -0.10 -15.67
CA ASP A 50 13.00 0.69 -16.86
C ASP A 50 12.60 2.16 -16.65
N ASP A 51 11.48 2.41 -15.95
CA ASP A 51 10.97 3.77 -15.67
C ASP A 51 11.92 4.58 -14.78
N ILE A 52 12.65 3.92 -13.87
CA ILE A 52 13.59 4.55 -12.93
C ILE A 52 15.02 4.04 -13.06
N GLU A 53 15.41 3.49 -14.21
CA GLU A 53 16.73 2.86 -14.42
C GLU A 53 17.90 3.77 -13.97
N ASP A 54 17.81 5.06 -14.33
CA ASP A 54 18.81 6.08 -13.99
C ASP A 54 18.94 6.34 -12.47
N LEU A 55 17.91 6.00 -11.69
CA LEU A 55 17.86 6.16 -10.23
C LEU A 55 18.21 4.88 -9.48
N VAL A 56 18.06 3.70 -10.10
CA VAL A 56 18.25 2.41 -9.42
C VAL A 56 19.72 2.17 -9.08
N GLY A 57 20.66 2.51 -9.98
CA GLY A 57 22.09 2.28 -9.75
C GLY A 57 22.41 0.82 -9.39
N ASN A 58 22.88 0.58 -8.16
CA ASN A 58 23.16 -0.77 -7.62
C ASN A 58 21.98 -1.38 -6.82
N GLY A 59 20.82 -0.73 -6.84
CA GLY A 59 19.63 -1.05 -6.04
C GLY A 59 19.52 -0.19 -4.77
N PHE A 60 18.30 -0.10 -4.24
CA PHE A 60 17.96 0.59 -3.00
C PHE A 60 18.19 -0.30 -1.77
N ASP A 61 18.51 0.31 -0.62
CA ASP A 61 18.59 -0.39 0.67
C ASP A 61 17.26 -1.00 1.08
N ALA A 62 16.17 -0.27 0.84
CA ALA A 62 14.83 -0.73 1.12
C ALA A 62 13.87 -0.30 0.00
N VAL A 63 13.00 -1.22 -0.41
CA VAL A 63 11.86 -0.99 -1.28
C VAL A 63 10.61 -1.22 -0.45
N ILE A 64 9.66 -0.28 -0.46
CA ILE A 64 8.49 -0.26 0.43
C ILE A 64 7.21 -0.14 -0.39
N CYS A 65 6.28 -1.07 -0.24
CA CYS A 65 4.94 -1.03 -0.83
C CYS A 65 3.88 -1.38 0.23
N LEU A 66 3.38 -0.36 0.93
CA LEU A 66 2.49 -0.52 2.08
C LEU A 66 1.08 0.03 1.81
N GLY A 67 0.17 -0.23 2.75
CA GLY A 67 -1.20 0.29 2.73
C GLY A 67 -2.11 -0.50 1.80
N ASN A 68 -1.86 -1.80 1.63
CA ASN A 68 -2.60 -2.67 0.71
C ASN A 68 -2.54 -2.22 -0.76
N SER A 69 -1.51 -1.44 -1.11
CA SER A 69 -1.36 -0.83 -2.44
C SER A 69 -1.26 -1.90 -3.53
N PHE A 70 -0.50 -2.98 -3.27
CA PHE A 70 -0.22 -4.00 -4.28
C PHE A 70 -1.49 -4.69 -4.80
N ALA A 71 -2.51 -4.83 -3.94
CA ALA A 71 -3.79 -5.45 -4.28
C ALA A 71 -4.58 -4.67 -5.35
N HIS A 72 -4.22 -3.42 -5.66
CA HIS A 72 -4.80 -2.68 -6.78
C HIS A 72 -4.30 -3.14 -8.17
N LEU A 73 -3.37 -4.09 -8.24
CA LEU A 73 -2.98 -4.74 -9.49
C LEU A 73 -3.89 -5.96 -9.71
N LEU A 74 -4.96 -5.78 -10.49
CA LEU A 74 -5.92 -6.82 -10.83
C LEU A 74 -5.34 -7.87 -11.78
N ASP A 75 -5.88 -9.08 -11.75
CA ASP A 75 -5.49 -10.15 -12.67
C ASP A 75 -6.36 -10.15 -13.92
N ASN A 76 -5.88 -9.47 -14.96
CA ASN A 76 -6.61 -9.34 -16.22
C ASN A 76 -6.53 -10.61 -17.09
N TYR A 77 -5.58 -11.52 -16.82
CA TYR A 77 -5.28 -12.69 -17.66
C TYR A 77 -5.66 -14.03 -17.01
N GLY A 78 -5.92 -14.04 -15.69
CA GLY A 78 -6.29 -15.23 -14.91
C GLY A 78 -5.11 -16.10 -14.48
N ASP A 79 -3.88 -15.67 -14.70
CA ASP A 79 -2.66 -16.42 -14.35
C ASP A 79 -1.67 -15.64 -13.45
N GLN A 80 -2.10 -14.46 -13.00
CA GLN A 80 -1.34 -13.53 -12.17
C GLN A 80 0.02 -13.11 -12.77
N ARG A 81 0.16 -13.12 -14.11
CA ARG A 81 1.44 -12.77 -14.77
C ARG A 81 1.88 -11.33 -14.48
N GLU A 82 0.95 -10.40 -14.35
CA GLU A 82 1.23 -8.99 -14.13
C GLU A 82 1.75 -8.76 -12.70
N GLN A 83 1.13 -9.41 -11.73
CA GLN A 83 1.56 -9.39 -10.32
C GLN A 83 2.94 -10.00 -10.16
N LYS A 84 3.19 -11.16 -10.79
CA LYS A 84 4.52 -11.79 -10.79
C LYS A 84 5.57 -10.88 -11.44
N LYS A 85 5.23 -10.22 -12.55
CA LYS A 85 6.12 -9.26 -13.22
C LYS A 85 6.44 -8.06 -12.33
N ALA A 86 5.42 -7.49 -11.67
CA ALA A 86 5.61 -6.39 -10.74
C ALA A 86 6.56 -6.75 -9.58
N LEU A 87 6.36 -7.91 -8.94
CA LEU A 87 7.26 -8.37 -7.87
C LEU A 87 8.69 -8.61 -8.35
N ARG A 88 8.88 -9.08 -9.60
CA ARG A 88 10.22 -9.19 -10.21
C ARG A 88 10.86 -7.83 -10.44
N ASN A 89 10.09 -6.83 -10.85
CA ASN A 89 10.63 -5.48 -10.99
C ASN A 89 10.97 -4.88 -9.61
N PHE A 90 10.20 -5.18 -8.56
CA PHE A 90 10.56 -4.78 -7.20
C PHE A 90 11.88 -5.40 -6.76
N GLU A 91 12.07 -6.70 -7.03
CA GLU A 91 13.31 -7.41 -6.72
C GLU A 91 14.53 -6.78 -7.40
N LYS A 92 14.43 -6.40 -8.68
CA LYS A 92 15.51 -5.70 -9.38
C LYS A 92 15.88 -4.34 -8.78
N CYS A 93 14.96 -3.71 -8.08
CA CYS A 93 15.20 -2.44 -7.38
C CYS A 93 15.82 -2.66 -5.98
N VAL A 94 15.79 -3.86 -5.42
CA VAL A 94 16.38 -4.15 -4.10
C VAL A 94 17.85 -4.54 -4.29
N LYS A 95 18.76 -3.86 -3.59
CA LYS A 95 20.17 -4.24 -3.61
C LYS A 95 20.40 -5.61 -2.96
N PRO A 96 21.46 -6.35 -3.30
CA PRO A 96 21.88 -7.51 -2.51
C PRO A 96 22.13 -7.10 -1.04
N GLY A 97 21.55 -7.83 -0.09
CA GLY A 97 21.51 -7.47 1.34
C GLY A 97 20.35 -6.54 1.72
N GLY A 98 19.63 -5.98 0.76
CA GLY A 98 18.55 -5.02 0.94
C GLY A 98 17.21 -5.64 1.33
N LEU A 99 16.20 -4.80 1.50
CA LEU A 99 14.90 -5.16 2.05
C LEU A 99 13.74 -4.82 1.10
N LEU A 100 12.82 -5.76 0.86
CA LEU A 100 11.46 -5.46 0.42
C LEU A 100 10.51 -5.53 1.62
N LEU A 101 9.79 -4.44 1.87
CA LEU A 101 8.70 -4.36 2.84
C LEU A 101 7.38 -4.16 2.09
N ILE A 102 6.52 -5.17 2.07
CA ILE A 102 5.28 -5.15 1.31
C ILE A 102 4.12 -5.70 2.13
N ASP A 103 2.91 -5.16 1.97
CA ASP A 103 1.74 -5.66 2.69
C ASP A 103 0.55 -5.96 1.78
N HIS A 104 -0.43 -6.64 2.36
CA HIS A 104 -1.79 -6.69 1.86
C HIS A 104 -2.75 -6.93 3.02
N ARG A 105 -4.04 -6.58 2.85
CA ARG A 105 -5.10 -6.93 3.80
C ARG A 105 -5.20 -8.44 3.95
N ASN A 106 -5.75 -8.90 5.07
CA ASN A 106 -6.06 -10.31 5.28
C ASN A 106 -7.24 -10.75 4.40
N TYR A 107 -6.97 -11.00 3.11
CA TYR A 107 -7.98 -11.46 2.17
C TYR A 107 -8.48 -12.87 2.45
N ASP A 108 -7.71 -13.70 3.16
CA ASP A 108 -8.20 -15.01 3.60
C ASP A 108 -9.44 -14.84 4.49
N ASP A 109 -9.37 -13.97 5.51
CA ASP A 109 -10.54 -13.65 6.35
C ASP A 109 -11.64 -12.92 5.57
N ILE A 110 -11.30 -11.92 4.74
CA ILE A 110 -12.31 -11.15 3.98
C ILE A 110 -13.12 -12.07 3.04
N ILE A 111 -12.46 -13.03 2.39
CA ILE A 111 -13.13 -13.98 1.50
C ILE A 111 -14.07 -14.89 2.30
N ASP A 112 -13.63 -15.36 3.47
CA ASP A 112 -14.35 -16.36 4.25
C ASP A 112 -15.50 -15.74 5.09
N SER A 113 -15.29 -14.54 5.64
CA SER A 113 -16.25 -13.82 6.47
C SER A 113 -17.18 -12.90 5.66
N GLY A 114 -16.74 -12.45 4.48
CA GLY A 114 -17.44 -11.46 3.66
C GLY A 114 -17.42 -10.04 4.25
N ASN A 115 -16.63 -9.79 5.29
CA ASN A 115 -16.54 -8.52 5.99
C ASN A 115 -15.12 -7.96 5.93
N THR A 116 -15.00 -6.64 6.04
CA THR A 116 -13.71 -5.94 6.11
C THR A 116 -13.70 -5.04 7.32
N ALA A 117 -12.63 -5.05 8.11
CA ALA A 117 -12.48 -4.05 9.17
C ALA A 117 -12.42 -2.63 8.59
N SER A 118 -13.18 -1.74 9.21
CA SER A 118 -13.09 -0.29 9.03
C SER A 118 -11.77 0.29 9.51
N LYS A 119 -11.08 -0.39 10.44
CA LYS A 119 -9.75 0.01 10.93
C LYS A 119 -8.65 -0.62 10.08
N CYS A 120 -7.67 0.19 9.70
CA CYS A 120 -6.41 -0.26 9.09
C CYS A 120 -5.24 0.41 9.82
N ILE A 121 -4.19 -0.36 10.08
CA ILE A 121 -3.09 0.02 10.99
C ILE A 121 -2.30 1.24 10.51
N TYR A 122 -2.20 1.45 9.19
CA TYR A 122 -1.41 2.55 8.60
C TYR A 122 -2.03 3.93 8.79
N TYR A 123 -3.34 3.98 9.09
CA TYR A 123 -4.05 5.23 9.28
C TYR A 123 -4.14 5.65 10.77
N ASN A 124 -3.50 4.91 11.68
CA ASN A 124 -3.52 5.18 13.13
C ASN A 124 -2.18 5.73 13.70
N THR A 125 -1.33 6.34 12.88
CA THR A 125 -0.12 7.04 13.39
C THR A 125 -0.48 8.42 13.96
N PRO A 126 0.19 8.94 15.00
CA PRO A 126 -0.20 10.20 15.67
C PRO A 126 -0.26 11.44 14.76
N LEU A 127 0.46 11.44 13.63
CA LEU A 127 0.40 12.52 12.64
C LEU A 127 -0.88 12.44 11.79
N ILE A 128 -1.29 11.22 11.42
CA ILE A 128 -2.59 10.97 10.82
C ILE A 128 -3.68 11.09 11.89
N ALA A 129 -3.44 10.74 13.15
CA ALA A 129 -4.36 10.90 14.27
C ALA A 129 -4.54 12.35 14.71
N PHE A 130 -3.72 13.31 14.26
CA PHE A 130 -4.02 14.74 14.40
C PHE A 130 -4.95 15.21 13.27
N TYR A 131 -4.76 14.70 12.04
CA TYR A 131 -5.70 14.87 10.93
C TYR A 131 -7.02 14.08 11.12
N MET A 132 -6.95 12.94 11.80
CA MET A 132 -8.03 12.01 12.13
C MET A 132 -8.53 12.18 13.56
N HIS A 133 -7.90 12.98 14.42
CA HIS A 133 -8.61 13.46 15.62
C HIS A 133 -9.84 14.25 15.17
N PHE A 134 -9.71 14.94 14.02
CA PHE A 134 -10.79 15.60 13.33
C PHE A 134 -11.68 14.66 12.48
N GLN A 135 -11.19 13.49 12.04
CA GLN A 135 -11.97 12.50 11.26
C GLN A 135 -12.48 11.29 12.06
N SER A 136 -12.17 11.18 13.35
CA SER A 136 -12.69 10.12 14.22
C SER A 136 -14.17 10.30 14.57
N GLN A 137 -14.78 11.41 14.13
CA GLN A 137 -16.23 11.61 14.13
C GLN A 137 -16.91 11.12 12.84
N HIS A 138 -16.15 10.62 11.86
CA HIS A 138 -16.69 10.07 10.62
C HIS A 138 -16.62 8.55 10.67
N THR A 139 -17.75 7.92 10.95
CA THR A 139 -17.89 6.47 10.83
C THR A 139 -17.71 6.08 9.37
N THR A 140 -16.60 5.42 9.04
CA THR A 140 -16.42 4.75 7.76
C THR A 140 -17.17 3.43 7.81
N ASP A 141 -18.39 3.42 7.28
CA ASP A 141 -19.04 2.15 6.97
C ASP A 141 -18.42 1.60 5.68
N ILE A 142 -18.02 0.33 5.70
CA ILE A 142 -17.41 -0.32 4.54
C ILE A 142 -18.29 -1.50 4.14
N LYS A 143 -18.97 -1.39 3.00
CA LYS A 143 -19.65 -2.54 2.42
C LYS A 143 -18.66 -3.33 1.60
N THR A 144 -18.57 -4.62 1.89
CA THR A 144 -17.63 -5.55 1.25
C THR A 144 -18.39 -6.43 0.26
N SER A 145 -17.91 -6.49 -0.97
CA SER A 145 -18.42 -7.40 -2.00
C SER A 145 -17.30 -8.30 -2.48
N VAL A 146 -17.54 -9.61 -2.54
CA VAL A 146 -16.59 -10.61 -3.04
C VAL A 146 -17.15 -11.26 -4.30
N LEU A 147 -16.45 -11.10 -5.43
CA LEU A 147 -16.80 -11.71 -6.70
C LEU A 147 -16.06 -13.05 -6.86
N PHE A 148 -16.81 -14.10 -7.17
CA PHE A 148 -16.26 -15.42 -7.49
C PHE A 148 -16.44 -15.72 -8.98
N ILE A 149 -15.38 -16.21 -9.63
CA ILE A 149 -15.41 -16.72 -11.00
C ILE A 149 -15.02 -18.19 -10.94
N GLY A 150 -15.94 -19.09 -11.31
CA GLY A 150 -15.65 -20.53 -11.29
C GLY A 150 -15.33 -21.09 -9.89
N ARG A 151 -15.88 -20.48 -8.84
CA ARG A 151 -15.60 -20.74 -7.40
C ARG A 151 -14.27 -20.21 -6.88
N GLU A 152 -13.49 -19.53 -7.70
CA GLU A 152 -12.27 -18.84 -7.26
C GLU A 152 -12.57 -17.37 -6.99
N PRO A 153 -12.10 -16.79 -5.86
CA PRO A 153 -12.27 -15.37 -5.58
C PRO A 153 -11.44 -14.55 -6.57
N ALA A 154 -12.10 -13.68 -7.32
CA ALA A 154 -11.49 -12.93 -8.42
C ALA A 154 -11.34 -11.44 -8.11
N LEU A 155 -12.25 -10.87 -7.32
CA LEU A 155 -12.27 -9.45 -6.99
C LEU A 155 -12.89 -9.22 -5.61
N VAL A 156 -12.29 -8.33 -4.84
CA VAL A 156 -12.92 -7.74 -3.65
C VAL A 156 -13.16 -6.27 -3.92
N THR A 157 -14.39 -5.83 -3.71
CA THR A 157 -14.80 -4.43 -3.87
C THR A 157 -15.23 -3.90 -2.51
N LEU A 158 -14.68 -2.75 -2.14
CA LEU A 158 -14.98 -2.04 -0.90
C LEU A 158 -15.65 -0.71 -1.24
N ASP A 159 -16.90 -0.55 -0.80
CA ASP A 159 -17.66 0.69 -0.86
C ASP A 159 -17.49 1.43 0.46
N TYR A 160 -16.78 2.55 0.41
CA TYR A 160 -16.52 3.41 1.56
C TYR A 160 -17.60 4.48 1.63
N LEU A 161 -18.32 4.54 2.75
CA LEU A 161 -19.24 5.62 3.08
C LEU A 161 -18.56 6.49 4.14
N ILE A 162 -18.13 7.69 3.73
CA ILE A 162 -17.49 8.66 4.62
C ILE A 162 -18.49 9.77 4.92
N ASP A 163 -18.93 9.86 6.17
CA ASP A 163 -19.60 11.07 6.66
C ASP A 163 -18.61 12.25 6.64
N THR A 164 -18.97 13.40 6.09
CA THR A 164 -18.16 14.63 6.01
C THR A 164 -18.84 15.82 6.71
N SER A 165 -19.91 15.58 7.46
CA SER A 165 -20.76 16.60 8.10
C SER A 165 -20.03 17.57 9.04
N SER A 166 -18.86 17.22 9.58
CA SER A 166 -18.08 18.08 10.48
C SER A 166 -17.21 19.14 9.78
N ARG A 167 -17.23 19.24 8.44
CA ARG A 167 -16.41 20.23 7.70
C ARG A 167 -16.98 21.65 7.69
N ASP A 168 -18.28 21.83 7.92
CA ASP A 168 -18.95 23.11 7.76
C ASP A 168 -19.61 23.61 9.06
N GLU A 169 -18.82 24.18 9.97
CA GLU A 169 -19.36 25.01 11.07
C GLU A 169 -19.86 26.40 10.59
N LYS A 170 -19.94 26.64 9.27
CA LYS A 170 -20.33 27.96 8.72
C LYS A 170 -21.20 27.88 7.47
N THR A 171 -22.37 27.27 7.55
CA THR A 171 -23.53 27.67 6.72
C THR A 171 -24.81 27.09 7.32
N ASP A 172 -25.73 27.98 7.72
CA ASP A 172 -27.11 27.60 8.04
C ASP A 172 -27.77 27.06 6.75
N ILE A 173 -28.33 25.85 6.82
CA ILE A 173 -28.87 24.98 5.76
C ILE A 173 -27.83 23.95 5.24
N ILE A 174 -27.68 22.84 5.97
CA ILE A 174 -26.94 21.66 5.51
C ILE A 174 -27.96 20.67 4.91
N ASN A 175 -27.87 20.40 3.61
CA ASN A 175 -28.57 19.25 3.01
C ASN A 175 -27.88 17.97 3.50
N VAL A 176 -28.64 17.07 4.14
CA VAL A 176 -28.12 15.80 4.69
C VAL A 176 -27.55 14.88 3.58
N GLU A 177 -27.97 15.06 2.33
CA GLU A 177 -27.46 14.29 1.19
C GLU A 177 -26.05 14.71 0.75
N ASP A 178 -25.60 15.94 1.05
CA ASP A 178 -24.27 16.45 0.66
C ASP A 178 -23.17 16.11 1.69
N THR A 179 -23.52 15.45 2.80
CA THR A 179 -22.58 15.13 3.88
C THR A 179 -22.02 13.72 3.83
N ILE A 180 -22.33 12.91 2.83
CA ILE A 180 -21.81 11.54 2.71
C ILE A 180 -21.02 11.43 1.40
N SER A 181 -19.70 11.27 1.51
CA SER A 181 -18.85 10.96 0.38
C SER A 181 -18.75 9.44 0.23
N GLU A 182 -19.33 8.92 -0.85
CA GLU A 182 -19.21 7.52 -1.23
C GLU A 182 -18.15 7.33 -2.31
N PHE A 183 -17.28 6.33 -2.15
CA PHE A 183 -16.42 5.88 -3.24
C PHE A 183 -16.13 4.39 -3.14
N ARG A 184 -15.85 3.79 -4.31
CA ARG A 184 -15.62 2.37 -4.48
C ARG A 184 -14.18 2.08 -4.85
N LEU A 185 -13.53 1.15 -4.18
CA LEU A 185 -12.23 0.63 -4.58
C LEU A 185 -12.30 -0.87 -4.84
N SER A 186 -11.51 -1.34 -5.80
CA SER A 186 -11.44 -2.76 -6.15
C SER A 186 -10.02 -3.29 -6.01
N TYR A 187 -9.94 -4.54 -5.57
CA TYR A 187 -8.70 -5.20 -5.18
C TYR A 187 -8.69 -6.65 -5.63
N TYR A 188 -7.50 -7.14 -5.98
CA TYR A 188 -7.25 -8.56 -6.12
C TYR A 188 -7.07 -9.21 -4.74
N PRO A 189 -7.82 -10.28 -4.42
CA PRO A 189 -7.80 -10.87 -3.09
C PRO A 189 -6.61 -11.84 -2.90
N HIS A 190 -5.43 -11.28 -2.61
CA HIS A 190 -4.22 -12.06 -2.38
C HIS A 190 -4.32 -12.95 -1.14
N ARG A 191 -4.51 -14.26 -1.33
CA ARG A 191 -4.37 -15.24 -0.24
C ARG A 191 -2.92 -15.36 0.22
N LEU A 192 -2.70 -15.42 1.53
CA LEU A 192 -1.40 -15.47 2.21
C LEU A 192 -0.46 -16.50 1.58
N LYS A 193 -0.94 -17.73 1.40
CA LYS A 193 -0.15 -18.85 0.87
C LYS A 193 0.32 -18.62 -0.56
N ILE A 194 -0.53 -18.02 -1.40
CA ILE A 194 -0.23 -17.76 -2.81
C ILE A 194 0.75 -16.60 -2.92
N PHE A 195 0.50 -15.52 -2.15
CA PHE A 195 1.37 -14.35 -2.11
C PHE A 195 2.79 -14.68 -1.64
N ASN A 196 2.93 -15.47 -0.57
CA ASN A 196 4.23 -15.99 -0.10
C ASN A 196 5.01 -16.71 -1.22
N ARG A 197 4.31 -17.54 -1.99
CA ARG A 197 4.93 -18.27 -3.10
C ARG A 197 5.40 -17.30 -4.19
N MET A 198 4.59 -16.30 -4.54
CA MET A 198 4.98 -15.31 -5.55
C MET A 198 6.20 -14.50 -5.10
N LEU A 199 6.29 -14.11 -3.82
CA LEU A 199 7.48 -13.47 -3.27
C LEU A 199 8.71 -14.38 -3.35
N ARG A 200 8.56 -15.66 -2.98
CA ARG A 200 9.64 -16.65 -3.05
C ARG A 200 10.11 -16.92 -4.45
N ASP A 201 9.18 -17.01 -5.40
CA ASP A 201 9.51 -17.13 -6.80
C ASP A 201 10.31 -15.89 -7.23
N ALA A 202 9.84 -14.69 -6.87
CA ALA A 202 10.45 -13.41 -7.23
C ALA A 202 11.85 -13.16 -6.66
N PHE A 203 12.08 -13.46 -5.38
CA PHE A 203 13.34 -13.16 -4.67
C PHE A 203 14.26 -14.37 -4.47
N GLY A 204 13.81 -15.57 -4.84
CA GLY A 204 14.59 -16.80 -4.77
C GLY A 204 14.73 -17.41 -3.37
N GLU A 205 15.25 -18.63 -3.31
CA GLU A 205 15.33 -19.42 -2.06
C GLU A 205 16.39 -18.92 -1.07
N ASN A 206 17.37 -18.13 -1.53
CA ASN A 206 18.47 -17.61 -0.70
C ASN A 206 18.06 -16.38 0.14
N SER A 207 16.86 -15.84 -0.09
CA SER A 207 16.32 -14.69 0.63
C SER A 207 15.66 -15.10 1.95
N GLU A 208 15.66 -14.21 2.94
CA GLU A 208 14.93 -14.42 4.21
C GLU A 208 13.52 -13.83 4.10
N TYR A 209 12.50 -14.57 4.55
CA TYR A 209 11.10 -14.14 4.50
C TYR A 209 10.51 -14.15 5.91
N LYS A 210 10.10 -12.99 6.40
CA LYS A 210 9.41 -12.81 7.68
C LYS A 210 8.01 -12.26 7.44
N ILE A 211 7.03 -12.86 8.12
CA ILE A 211 5.62 -12.47 8.03
C ILE A 211 5.21 -11.92 9.38
N TYR A 212 4.57 -10.76 9.35
CA TYR A 212 4.06 -10.06 10.51
C TYR A 212 2.56 -9.86 10.33
N VAL A 213 1.85 -9.86 11.45
CA VAL A 213 0.43 -9.55 11.52
C VAL A 213 0.29 -8.32 12.39
N ASP A 214 -0.36 -7.27 11.87
CA ASP A 214 -0.62 -6.02 12.59
C ASP A 214 0.63 -5.42 13.28
N VAL A 215 1.79 -5.51 12.64
CA VAL A 215 3.11 -5.01 13.11
C VAL A 215 3.60 -5.65 14.43
N GLN A 216 2.93 -6.69 14.93
CA GLN A 216 3.34 -7.43 16.12
C GLN A 216 4.04 -8.76 15.74
N TRP A 217 5.13 -9.08 16.45
CA TRP A 217 5.76 -10.40 16.40
C TRP A 217 4.92 -11.35 17.24
N LEU A 218 4.19 -12.29 16.64
CA LEU A 218 3.56 -13.38 17.39
C LEU A 218 3.47 -14.65 16.54
N SER A 219 3.74 -15.77 17.21
CA SER A 219 3.49 -17.13 16.74
C SER A 219 2.13 -17.21 16.06
N PHE A 220 2.15 -17.48 14.76
CA PHE A 220 0.97 -17.68 13.92
C PHE A 220 -0.02 -18.66 14.58
N ASP A 221 -1.13 -18.15 15.11
CA ASP A 221 -2.34 -18.94 15.38
C ASP A 221 -3.31 -18.70 14.22
N PRO A 222 -3.50 -19.67 13.32
CA PRO A 222 -4.42 -19.53 12.19
C PRO A 222 -5.89 -19.37 12.57
N ASN A 223 -6.27 -19.45 13.85
CA ASN A 223 -7.66 -19.34 14.34
C ASN A 223 -7.96 -18.02 15.07
N ASN A 224 -7.10 -17.01 14.99
CA ASN A 224 -7.37 -15.71 15.61
C ASN A 224 -8.15 -14.80 14.63
N ASP A 225 -9.44 -14.58 14.92
CA ASP A 225 -10.39 -13.81 14.09
C ASP A 225 -10.15 -12.27 14.10
N GLN A 226 -8.95 -11.80 14.46
CA GLN A 226 -8.61 -10.37 14.57
C GLN A 226 -7.35 -9.98 13.79
N ILE A 227 -7.07 -10.66 12.69
CA ILE A 227 -5.92 -10.38 11.81
C ILE A 227 -6.36 -9.46 10.67
N TRP A 228 -5.90 -8.21 10.66
CA TRP A 228 -6.40 -7.19 9.72
C TRP A 228 -5.48 -6.99 8.52
N ASP A 229 -4.18 -6.83 8.77
CA ASP A 229 -3.17 -6.60 7.75
C ASP A 229 -1.99 -7.58 7.90
N ILE A 230 -1.51 -8.10 6.76
CA ILE A 230 -0.37 -9.00 6.68
C ILE A 230 0.80 -8.24 6.07
N LEU A 231 1.85 -8.08 6.87
CA LEU A 231 3.08 -7.40 6.49
C LEU A 231 4.18 -8.42 6.20
N TRP A 232 4.79 -8.30 5.04
CA TRP A 232 5.88 -9.14 4.57
C TRP A 232 7.17 -8.35 4.57
N MET A 233 8.19 -8.90 5.22
CA MET A 233 9.54 -8.37 5.21
C MET A 233 10.46 -9.41 4.58
N THR A 234 11.01 -9.08 3.42
CA THR A 234 11.88 -9.96 2.63
C THR A 234 13.28 -9.36 2.53
N TYR A 235 14.30 -10.07 2.97
CA TYR A 235 15.70 -9.66 2.81
C TYR A 235 16.31 -10.37 1.61
N ALA A 236 16.79 -9.61 0.63
CA ALA A 236 17.57 -10.15 -0.49
C ALA A 236 18.99 -10.49 0.01
N ASP A 237 19.47 -11.71 -0.24
CA ASP A 237 20.86 -12.18 -0.07
C ASP A 237 21.62 -11.69 1.18
N ILE A 238 21.66 -12.52 2.23
CA ILE A 238 22.06 -12.11 3.59
C ILE A 238 23.57 -11.87 3.72
N HIS A 239 24.01 -10.67 3.35
CA HIS A 239 25.27 -10.09 3.82
C HIS A 239 24.97 -8.77 4.56
N ARG A 240 25.46 -8.67 5.79
CA ARG A 240 25.16 -7.63 6.80
C ARG A 240 24.93 -6.22 6.21
N ILE A 241 23.74 -5.66 6.44
CA ILE A 241 23.52 -4.21 6.35
C ILE A 241 24.29 -3.52 7.48
N THR A 242 25.28 -2.70 7.13
CA THR A 242 25.88 -1.73 8.05
C THR A 242 25.12 -0.41 7.93
N LEU A 243 24.66 0.15 9.05
CA LEU A 243 23.97 1.45 9.12
C LEU A 243 24.89 2.59 8.61
N ARG A 244 24.81 2.88 7.32
CA ARG A 244 25.28 4.12 6.66
C ARG A 244 24.28 4.44 5.55
N ASP A 245 24.02 5.73 5.36
CA ASP A 245 23.21 6.38 4.30
C ASP A 245 22.23 5.43 3.58
N ILE A 246 21.03 5.26 4.15
CA ILE A 246 20.02 4.30 3.68
C ILE A 246 19.14 4.98 2.64
N GLU A 247 19.16 4.46 1.41
CA GLU A 247 18.29 4.89 0.31
C GLU A 247 17.02 4.03 0.25
N VAL A 248 15.85 4.69 0.19
CA VAL A 248 14.55 4.02 0.24
C VAL A 248 13.70 4.36 -0.97
N LEU A 249 13.24 3.34 -1.68
CA LEU A 249 12.20 3.46 -2.70
C LEU A 249 10.83 3.20 -2.07
N THR A 250 9.93 4.18 -2.12
CA THR A 250 8.53 4.00 -1.69
C THR A 250 7.61 3.95 -2.90
N MET A 251 6.73 2.94 -2.94
CA MET A 251 5.82 2.70 -4.05
C MET A 251 4.39 2.60 -3.54
N THR A 252 3.50 3.38 -4.12
CA THR A 252 2.07 3.30 -3.85
C THR A 252 1.30 3.12 -5.14
N LYS A 253 0.11 2.55 -5.03
CA LYS A 253 -0.91 2.62 -6.06
C LYS A 253 -2.21 2.80 -5.31
N THR A 254 -2.91 3.89 -5.54
CA THR A 254 -4.28 4.05 -5.05
C THR A 254 -5.24 3.64 -6.15
N GLY A 255 -6.18 2.75 -5.83
CA GLY A 255 -7.32 2.54 -6.72
C GLY A 255 -8.09 3.84 -6.91
N TYR A 256 -8.65 4.02 -8.09
CA TYR A 256 -9.58 5.12 -8.34
C TYR A 256 -11.02 4.64 -8.14
N PRO A 257 -11.92 5.51 -7.66
CA PRO A 257 -13.35 5.29 -7.82
C PRO A 257 -13.62 5.06 -9.31
N MET A 258 -14.24 3.92 -9.65
CA MET A 258 -14.82 3.76 -10.99
C MET A 258 -15.90 4.84 -11.10
N ASP A 259 -15.81 5.70 -12.13
CA ASP A 259 -16.87 6.67 -12.41
C ASP A 259 -18.19 5.93 -12.54
N ASN A 260 -19.19 6.35 -11.77
CA ASN A 260 -20.54 5.80 -11.82
C ASN A 260 -21.06 6.00 -13.25
N PRO A 261 -21.42 4.95 -14.01
CA PRO A 261 -22.01 5.14 -15.32
C PRO A 261 -23.48 5.53 -15.13
N GLY A 262 -23.74 6.84 -15.03
CA GLY A 262 -25.05 7.46 -15.29
C GLY A 262 -26.20 7.09 -14.37
#